data_AF-A0A1H1SVV2-F1
#
_entry.id   AF-A0A1H1SVV2-F1
#
_cell.length_a   1.000
_cell.length_b   1.000
_cell.length_c   1.000
_cell.angle_alpha   90.00
_cell.angle_beta   90.00
_cell.angle_gamma   90.00
#
_symmetry.space_group_name_H-M   'P 1'
#
loop_
_entity.id
_entity.type
_entity.pdbx_description
1 polymer ?
#
loop_
_entity_poly.entity_id
_entity_poly.type
_entity_poly.pdbx_seq_one_letter_code
_entity_poly.pdbx_strand_id
1 'polypeptide(L)' 'MSKPLQYFIIAISIASIFLSIYTIYKTQIFFDGLGGIIVGAGLLGALYFDNYKKKTKQ' A
#
# COMPACT_ATOMS: atom_id res chain seq x y z
N MET A 1 -7.58 -6.55 12.25
CA MET A 1 -6.42 -5.86 12.85
C MET A 1 -6.73 -4.98 14.06
N SER A 2 -5.69 -4.59 14.81
CA SER A 2 -5.69 -3.50 15.80
C SER A 2 -5.50 -2.15 15.08
N LYS A 3 -6.11 -1.08 15.61
CA LYS A 3 -6.02 0.29 15.06
C LYS A 3 -4.58 0.74 14.71
N PRO A 4 -3.56 0.57 15.58
CA PRO A 4 -2.20 1.00 15.26
C PRO A 4 -1.59 0.27 14.05
N LEU A 5 -1.85 -1.03 13.91
CA LEU A 5 -1.33 -1.81 12.79
C LEU A 5 -1.96 -1.37 11.45
N GLN A 6 -3.22 -0.95 11.51
CA GLN A 6 -3.95 -0.41 10.37
C GLN A 6 -3.36 0.92 9.88
N TYR A 7 -3.09 1.85 10.81
CA TYR A 7 -2.40 3.11 10.49
C TYR A 7 -0.98 2.89 9.97
N PHE A 8 -0.26 1.91 10.51
CA PHE A 8 1.08 1.56 10.06
C PHE A 8 1.08 1.09 8.60
N ILE A 9 0.15 0.22 8.22
CA ILE A 9 0.03 -0.25 6.83
C ILE A 9 -0.34 0.90 5.89
N ILE A 10 -1.26 1.77 6.29
CA ILE A 10 -1.62 2.96 5.49
C ILE A 10 -0.40 3.86 5.28
N ALA A 11 0.39 4.11 6.34
CA ALA A 11 1.60 4.92 6.24
C ALA A 11 2.64 4.31 5.29
N ILE A 12 2.86 2.98 5.35
CA ILE A 12 3.76 2.28 4.42
C ILE A 12 3.24 2.31 2.99
N SER A 13 1.94 2.09 2.77
CA SER A 13 1.33 2.17 1.44
C SER A 13 1.54 3.55 0.82
N ILE A 14 1.30 4.61 1.58
CA ILE A 14 1.51 5.99 1.11
C ILE A 14 3.01 6.22 0.82
N ALA A 15 3.90 5.84 1.73
CA ALA A 15 5.35 5.98 1.54
C ALA A 15 5.85 5.24 0.29
N SER A 16 5.35 4.04 0.02
CA SER A 16 5.68 3.24 -1.16
C SER A 16 5.25 3.93 -2.46
N ILE A 17 4.05 4.51 -2.49
CA ILE A 17 3.55 5.26 -3.65
C ILE A 17 4.39 6.53 -3.88
N PHE A 18 4.69 7.29 -2.83
CA PHE A 18 5.54 8.47 -2.93
C PHE A 18 6.96 8.14 -3.39
N LEU A 19 7.54 7.05 -2.87
CA LEU A 19 8.86 6.58 -3.28
C LEU A 19 8.85 6.19 -4.77
N SER A 20 7.83 5.46 -5.22
CA SER A 20 7.66 5.14 -6.64
C SER A 20 7.59 6.37 -7.53
N ILE A 21 6.78 7.36 -7.15
CA ILE A 21 6.67 8.62 -7.91
C ILE A 21 8.02 9.34 -7.94
N TYR A 22 8.74 9.39 -6.82
CA TYR A 22 10.07 10.00 -6.73
C TYR A 22 11.08 9.29 -7.64
N THR A 23 11.08 7.95 -7.67
CA THR A 23 11.95 7.15 -8.54
C THR A 23 11.61 7.33 -10.01
N ILE A 24 10.33 7.39 -10.39
CA ILE A 24 9.91 7.68 -11.77
C ILE A 24 10.39 9.07 -12.18
N TYR A 25 10.22 10.07 -11.30
CA TYR A 25 10.62 11.45 -11.59
C TYR A 25 12.14 11.58 -11.76
N LYS A 26 12.92 10.88 -10.92
CA LYS A 26 14.38 11.03 -10.87
C LYS A 26 15.11 10.14 -11.88
N THR A 27 14.61 8.94 -12.11
CA THR A 27 15.31 7.92 -12.92
C THR A 27 14.65 7.69 -14.28
N GLN A 28 13.42 8.19 -14.51
CA GLN A 28 12.58 7.91 -15.69
C GLN A 28 12.27 6.41 -15.92
N ILE A 29 12.64 5.53 -14.98
CA ILE A 29 12.38 4.10 -15.07
C ILE A 29 10.97 3.82 -14.56
N PHE A 30 10.01 3.88 -15.47
CA PHE A 30 8.59 3.66 -15.19
C PHE A 30 8.32 2.27 -14.59
N PHE A 31 9.07 1.26 -15.03
CA PHE A 31 8.93 -0.12 -14.55
C PHE A 31 9.32 -0.32 -13.09
N ASP A 32 10.31 0.43 -12.59
CA ASP A 32 10.75 0.33 -11.20
C ASP A 32 9.73 1.02 -10.27
N GLY A 33 9.14 2.12 -10.74
CA GLY A 33 8.03 2.79 -10.06
C GLY A 33 6.72 2.01 -10.04
N LEU A 34 6.49 1.08 -10.96
CA LEU A 34 5.31 0.20 -10.90
C LEU A 34 5.36 -0.73 -9.68
N GLY A 35 6.55 -1.16 -9.26
CA GLY A 35 6.73 -2.03 -8.10
C GLY A 35 6.14 -1.44 -6.82
N GLY A 36 6.49 -0.20 -6.48
CA GLY A 36 5.98 0.45 -5.26
C GLY A 36 4.49 0.79 -5.33
N ILE A 37 3.91 0.98 -6.52
CA ILE A 37 2.47 1.14 -6.71
C ILE A 37 1.74 -0.18 -6.48
N ILE A 38 2.22 -1.28 -7.07
CA ILE A 38 1.65 -2.62 -6.90
C ILE A 38 1.71 -3.05 -5.44
N VAL A 39 2.83 -2.82 -4.77
CA VAL A 39 3.00 -3.11 -3.33
C VAL A 39 2.06 -2.24 -2.48
N GLY A 40 1.98 -0.94 -2.77
CA GLY A 40 1.10 -0.01 -2.06
C GLY A 40 -0.38 -0.38 -2.20
N ALA A 41 -0.83 -0.70 -3.41
CA ALA A 41 -2.19 -1.14 -3.71
C ALA A 41 -2.48 -2.52 -3.11
N GLY A 42 -1.52 -3.45 -3.12
CA GLY A 42 -1.65 -4.77 -2.50
C GLY A 42 -1.82 -4.70 -0.98
N LEU A 43 -1.05 -3.84 -0.31
CA LEU A 43 -1.19 -3.58 1.12
C LEU A 43 -2.55 -2.98 1.47
N LEU A 44 -3.05 -2.03 0.68
CA LEU A 44 -4.39 -1.47 0.84
C LEU A 44 -5.48 -2.52 0.59
N GLY A 45 -5.32 -3.35 -0.44
CA GLY A 45 -6.22 -4.46 -0.75
C GLY A 45 -6.27 -5.51 0.37
N ALA A 46 -5.13 -5.89 0.93
CA ALA A 46 -5.04 -6.79 2.07
C ALA A 46 -5.75 -6.22 3.30
N LEU A 47 -5.62 -4.91 3.53
CA LEU A 47 -6.27 -4.19 4.62
C LEU A 47 -7.80 -4.13 4.43
N TYR A 48 -8.25 -3.92 3.19
CA TYR A 48 -9.67 -4.01 2.83
C TYR A 48 -10.24 -5.41 3.06
N PHE A 49 -9.50 -6.45 2.65
CA PHE A 49 -9.91 -7.84 2.82
C PHE A 49 -9.92 -8.28 4.30
N ASP A 50 -8.97 -7.83 5.11
CA ASP A 50 -8.95 -8.09 6.57
C ASP A 50 -10.17 -7.45 7.26
N ASN A 51 -10.53 -6.22 6.86
CA ASN A 51 -11.74 -5.55 7.34
C ASN A 51 -13.02 -6.25 6.86
N TYR A 52 -13.06 -6.72 5.61
CA TYR A 52 -14.21 -7.41 5.04
C TYR A 52 -14.44 -8.77 5.71
N LYS A 53 -13.37 -9.55 5.92
CA LYS A 53 -13.39 -10.84 6.63
C LYS A 53 -13.81 -10.70 8.08
N LYS A 54 -13.50 -9.57 8.73
CA LYS A 54 -14.01 -9.22 10.07
C LYS A 54 -15.52 -8.96 10.08
N LYS A 55 -16.08 -8.39 9.02
CA LYS A 55 -17.53 -8.15 8.86
C LYS A 55 -18.32 -9.43 8.60
N THR A 56 -17.76 -10.40 7.87
CA THR A 56 -18.45 -11.67 7.55
C THR A 56 -18.43 -12.69 8.70
N LYS A 57 -17.68 -12.44 9.78
CA LYS A 57 -17.66 -13.29 10.99
C LYS A 57 -18.51 -12.73 12.16
N GLN A 58 -19.22 -11.62 11.96
CA GLN A 58 -20.28 -11.17 12.87
C GLN A 58 -21.64 -11.60 12.33
#